data_AF-A0A7S0H3W0-F1
#
_entry.id   AF-A0A7S0H3W0-F1
#
_cell.length_a   1.000
_cell.length_b   1.000
_cell.length_c   1.000
_cell.angle_alpha   90.00
_cell.angle_beta   90.00
_cell.angle_gamma   90.00
#
_symmetry.space_group_name_H-M   'P 1'
#
loop_
_entity.id
_entity.type
_entity.pdbx_description
1 polymer ?
#
loop_
_entity_poly.entity_id
_entity_poly.type
_entity_poly.pdbx_seq_one_letter_code
_entity_poly.pdbx_strand_id
1 'polypeptide(L)'
;MLGGVGAAWTDLVPLPDGLSNQSGHTHLEQSTMKEIFGAPCSFKTTCQPVTNKKLKRFIKLESVGPFRVTGMKPAIGRLRTALSNLLKDYPDLYNRLGSAGMLCCRAVRGSSSRYSNHAWGAAIDFTIDGKLSPRGDGKTQRGLLTLYPYMSEQGFFWGAGFRAKYEDPMHFEISEQTMRQWASDGTLGQENDGPGVDDCAWPLLKRGKANPNNHALQYLLKYHGWYSSKVDGIFGSKTHSSVSLFQRAKGLTADGIVGKNTWVNLWGNQTLGSGAKGEHVKAIQKLLNLKRSAGLKLDGDFGPKTKSAVIKFQTERRYTD
;
A
#
# COMPACT_ATOMS: atom_id res chain seq x y z
N MET A 1 14.67 39.34 22.21
CA MET A 1 15.27 38.11 22.77
C MET A 1 14.12 37.36 23.44
N LEU A 2 13.70 36.14 23.08
CA LEU A 2 14.41 34.92 22.70
C LEU A 2 13.67 34.23 21.54
N GLY A 3 14.30 34.10 20.37
CA GLY A 3 13.82 33.27 19.27
C GLY A 3 14.26 31.83 19.51
N GLY A 4 13.34 30.97 19.95
CA GLY A 4 13.60 29.53 20.05
C GLY A 4 13.71 28.95 18.65
N VAL A 5 14.89 28.43 18.30
CA VAL A 5 15.09 27.63 17.08
C VAL A 5 14.18 26.41 17.21
N GLY A 6 13.22 26.22 16.31
CA GLY A 6 12.38 25.02 16.28
C GLY A 6 13.26 23.76 16.21
N ALA A 7 12.87 22.69 16.91
CA ALA A 7 13.63 21.44 16.93
C ALA A 7 13.84 20.90 15.50
N ALA A 8 15.06 20.49 15.17
CA ALA A 8 15.40 20.00 13.84
C ALA A 8 14.93 18.55 13.65
N TRP A 9 14.62 18.17 12.42
CA TRP A 9 14.21 16.79 12.10
C TRP A 9 15.32 15.76 12.33
N THR A 10 16.58 16.21 12.29
CA THR A 10 17.76 15.39 12.59
C THR A 10 18.07 15.27 14.08
N ASP A 11 17.33 15.96 14.96
CA ASP A 11 17.55 15.88 16.41
C ASP A 11 17.31 14.45 16.88
N LEU A 12 18.24 13.92 17.68
CA LEU A 12 18.12 12.59 18.25
C LEU A 12 17.17 12.60 19.44
N VAL A 13 16.12 11.80 19.35
CA VAL A 13 15.12 11.58 20.40
C VAL A 13 15.16 10.13 20.87
N PRO A 14 14.83 9.83 22.13
CA PRO A 14 14.72 8.44 22.60
C PRO A 14 13.74 7.62 21.76
N LEU A 15 14.07 6.35 21.53
CA LEU A 15 13.12 5.40 20.94
C LEU A 15 12.00 5.09 21.94
N PRO A 16 10.74 5.02 21.48
CA PRO A 16 9.63 4.53 22.30
C PRO A 16 9.85 3.08 22.75
N ASP A 17 9.38 2.75 23.95
CA ASP A 17 9.33 1.37 24.41
C ASP A 17 8.29 0.56 23.61
N GLY A 18 8.57 -0.72 23.39
CA GLY A 18 7.60 -1.67 22.84
C GLY A 18 7.25 -1.50 21.35
N LEU A 19 8.05 -0.79 20.56
CA LEU A 19 7.84 -0.58 19.11
C LEU A 19 7.51 -1.87 18.33
N SER A 20 8.17 -2.99 18.67
CA SER A 20 7.94 -4.28 18.03
C SER A 20 6.54 -4.86 18.27
N ASN A 21 5.87 -4.44 19.35
CA ASN A 21 4.58 -5.00 19.77
C ASN A 21 3.40 -4.14 19.31
N GLN A 22 3.63 -2.88 18.93
CA GLN A 22 2.57 -1.91 18.64
C GLN A 22 2.02 -1.97 17.21
N SER A 23 2.83 -2.41 16.24
CA SER A 23 2.44 -2.38 14.82
C SER A 23 1.80 -3.66 14.29
N GLY A 24 1.87 -4.77 15.04
CA GLY A 24 1.49 -6.10 14.51
C GLY A 24 2.39 -6.59 13.35
N HIS A 25 3.46 -5.86 13.04
CA HIS A 25 4.43 -6.19 12.01
C HIS A 25 5.69 -6.78 12.63
N THR A 26 6.16 -7.87 12.06
CA THR A 26 7.44 -8.48 12.45
C THR A 26 8.44 -8.34 11.31
N HIS A 27 9.71 -8.44 11.67
CA HIS A 27 10.80 -8.46 10.71
C HIS A 27 10.61 -9.58 9.68
N LEU A 28 11.06 -9.31 8.45
CA LEU A 28 10.92 -10.20 7.31
C LEU A 28 11.97 -11.30 7.34
N GLU A 29 11.51 -12.54 7.38
CA GLU A 29 12.35 -13.70 7.49
C GLU A 29 13.03 -14.00 6.14
N GLN A 30 14.35 -14.21 6.19
CA GLN A 30 15.10 -14.60 5.01
C GLN A 30 14.58 -15.93 4.42
N SER A 31 14.14 -16.87 5.27
CA SER A 31 13.58 -18.15 4.82
C SER A 31 12.39 -17.93 3.88
N THR A 32 11.47 -17.04 4.25
CA THR A 32 10.33 -16.60 3.45
C THR A 32 10.78 -16.04 2.11
N MET A 33 11.79 -15.16 2.11
CA MET A 33 12.29 -14.57 0.87
C MET A 33 12.96 -15.59 -0.04
N LYS A 34 13.69 -16.57 0.53
CA LYS A 34 14.27 -17.68 -0.23
C LYS A 34 13.22 -18.64 -0.75
N GLU A 35 12.15 -18.88 -0.01
CA GLU A 35 11.01 -19.69 -0.44
C GLU A 35 10.29 -19.04 -1.63
N ILE A 36 9.98 -17.75 -1.52
CA ILE A 36 9.24 -17.01 -2.56
C ILE A 36 10.12 -16.78 -3.79
N PHE A 37 11.36 -16.31 -3.64
CA PHE A 37 12.17 -15.86 -4.78
C PHE A 37 13.39 -16.73 -5.07
N GLY A 38 13.91 -17.44 -4.08
CA GLY A 38 15.25 -18.04 -4.09
C GLY A 38 16.33 -17.07 -3.60
N ALA A 39 17.59 -17.54 -3.65
CA ALA A 39 18.75 -16.71 -3.31
C ALA A 39 18.84 -15.51 -4.29
N PRO A 40 19.08 -14.27 -3.81
CA PRO A 40 18.97 -13.08 -4.66
C PRO A 40 20.22 -12.85 -5.53
N CYS A 41 21.39 -13.23 -5.04
CA CYS A 41 22.68 -13.16 -5.74
C CYS A 41 23.68 -14.15 -5.14
N SER A 42 24.95 -14.07 -5.56
CA SER A 42 26.04 -14.81 -4.91
C SER A 42 26.32 -14.25 -3.50
N PHE A 43 26.76 -15.12 -2.60
CA PHE A 43 26.98 -14.75 -1.19
C PHE A 43 28.27 -13.93 -1.05
N LYS A 44 28.16 -12.60 -1.07
CA LYS A 44 29.27 -11.65 -0.90
C LYS A 44 28.88 -10.54 0.06
N THR A 45 29.83 -10.00 0.82
CA THR A 45 29.61 -8.88 1.75
C THR A 45 29.56 -7.52 1.04
N THR A 46 30.13 -7.43 -0.16
CA THR A 46 30.06 -6.22 -1.00
C THR A 46 28.73 -6.14 -1.73
N CYS A 47 28.23 -4.92 -1.88
CA CYS A 47 27.02 -4.65 -2.63
C CYS A 47 27.18 -5.10 -4.08
N GLN A 48 26.22 -5.86 -4.60
CA GLN A 48 26.26 -6.34 -5.98
C GLN A 48 24.86 -6.32 -6.63
N PRO A 49 24.77 -6.45 -7.96
CA PRO A 49 23.50 -6.61 -8.65
C PRO A 49 22.79 -7.93 -8.28
N VAL A 50 21.46 -7.93 -8.32
CA VAL A 50 20.66 -9.15 -8.26
C VAL A 50 21.02 -10.04 -9.45
N THR A 51 21.23 -11.34 -9.24
CA THR A 51 21.46 -12.30 -10.33
C THR A 51 20.29 -13.26 -10.53
N ASN A 52 19.41 -13.40 -9.53
CA ASN A 52 18.23 -14.23 -9.59
C ASN A 52 17.21 -13.74 -10.64
N LYS A 53 16.93 -14.57 -11.65
CA LYS A 53 16.03 -14.23 -12.77
C LYS A 53 14.58 -14.02 -12.32
N LYS A 54 14.08 -14.78 -11.33
CA LYS A 54 12.72 -14.63 -10.79
C LYS A 54 12.58 -13.27 -10.10
N LEU A 55 13.50 -12.96 -9.20
CA LEU A 55 13.52 -11.70 -8.44
C LEU A 55 13.68 -10.48 -9.36
N LYS A 56 14.55 -10.54 -10.37
CA LYS A 56 14.77 -9.42 -11.32
C LYS A 56 13.48 -8.85 -11.91
N ARG A 57 12.45 -9.68 -12.14
CA ARG A 57 11.15 -9.26 -12.70
C ARG A 57 10.37 -8.31 -11.78
N PHE A 58 10.68 -8.35 -10.48
CA PHE A 58 10.09 -7.52 -9.46
C PHE A 58 10.93 -6.29 -9.15
N ILE A 59 12.16 -6.17 -9.66
CA ILE A 59 13.01 -5.02 -9.38
C ILE A 59 12.74 -3.91 -10.40
N LYS A 60 12.55 -2.68 -9.92
CA LYS A 60 12.37 -1.50 -10.77
C LYS A 60 13.01 -0.27 -10.13
N LEU A 61 13.46 0.66 -10.98
CA LEU A 61 13.85 2.01 -10.58
C LEU A 61 12.65 2.93 -10.78
N GLU A 62 12.16 3.56 -9.71
CA GLU A 62 11.05 4.51 -9.79
C GLU A 62 11.24 5.70 -8.84
N SER A 63 10.49 6.77 -9.10
CA SER A 63 10.32 7.84 -8.12
C SER A 63 9.29 7.45 -7.06
N VAL A 64 9.57 7.81 -5.81
CA VAL A 64 8.65 7.71 -4.67
C VAL A 64 8.24 9.09 -4.14
N GLY A 65 8.53 10.14 -4.91
CA GLY A 65 8.25 11.52 -4.54
C GLY A 65 9.55 12.31 -4.38
N PRO A 66 10.10 12.46 -3.16
CA PRO A 66 11.24 13.35 -2.91
C PRO A 66 12.57 12.78 -3.44
N PHE A 67 12.63 11.48 -3.75
CA PHE A 67 13.79 10.80 -4.30
C PHE A 67 13.39 9.58 -5.15
N ARG A 68 14.38 8.96 -5.78
CA ARG A 68 14.22 7.72 -6.57
C ARG A 68 14.82 6.54 -5.84
N VAL A 69 14.24 5.36 -6.04
CA VAL A 69 14.72 4.10 -5.46
C VAL A 69 14.75 3.00 -6.52
N THR A 70 15.76 2.15 -6.44
CA THR A 70 15.75 0.84 -7.10
C THR A 70 15.37 -0.20 -6.05
N GLY A 71 14.30 -0.96 -6.26
CA GLY A 71 13.79 -1.90 -5.27
C GLY A 71 12.66 -2.78 -5.80
N MET A 72 12.03 -3.55 -4.91
CA MET A 72 10.92 -4.42 -5.24
C MET A 72 9.64 -3.60 -5.52
N LYS A 73 9.07 -3.76 -6.72
CA LYS A 73 7.88 -3.03 -7.22
C LYS A 73 6.76 -2.84 -6.19
N PRO A 74 6.21 -3.90 -5.56
CA PRO A 74 5.17 -3.73 -4.55
C PRO A 74 5.61 -2.89 -3.34
N ALA A 75 6.85 -3.08 -2.86
CA ALA A 75 7.40 -2.29 -1.77
C ALA A 75 7.57 -0.80 -2.15
N ILE A 76 7.98 -0.51 -3.39
CA ILE A 76 8.05 0.86 -3.91
C ILE A 76 6.66 1.51 -3.92
N GLY A 77 5.61 0.78 -4.32
CA GLY A 77 4.24 1.29 -4.31
C GLY A 77 3.74 1.66 -2.91
N ARG A 78 4.06 0.82 -1.92
CA ARG A 78 3.77 1.10 -0.50
C ARG A 78 4.54 2.31 0.02
N LEU A 79 5.85 2.36 -0.25
CA LEU A 79 6.70 3.48 0.11
C LEU A 79 6.16 4.80 -0.45
N ARG A 80 5.78 4.85 -1.74
CA ARG A 80 5.19 6.04 -2.36
C ARG A 80 3.92 6.49 -1.63
N THR A 81 3.08 5.54 -1.22
CA THR A 81 1.83 5.85 -0.52
C THR A 81 2.11 6.39 0.89
N ALA A 82 3.05 5.79 1.64
CA ALA A 82 3.50 6.31 2.94
C ALA A 82 3.98 7.76 2.82
N LEU A 83 4.87 8.03 1.86
CA LEU A 83 5.44 9.36 1.67
C LEU A 83 4.39 10.37 1.17
N SER A 84 3.43 9.94 0.34
CA SER A 84 2.34 10.81 -0.10
C SER A 84 1.37 11.17 1.03
N ASN A 85 1.17 10.28 2.01
CA ASN A 85 0.40 10.59 3.20
C ASN A 85 1.19 11.50 4.15
N LEU A 86 2.49 11.23 4.36
CA LEU A 86 3.37 12.11 5.12
C LEU A 86 3.39 13.54 4.55
N LEU A 87 3.43 13.69 3.22
CA LEU A 87 3.44 15.00 2.56
C LEU A 87 2.24 15.88 2.96
N LYS A 88 1.08 15.28 3.21
CA LYS A 88 -0.14 16.03 3.58
C LYS A 88 0.00 16.66 4.97
N ASP A 89 0.66 15.96 5.88
CA ASP A 89 0.73 16.33 7.29
C ASP A 89 2.04 17.06 7.64
N TYR A 90 3.15 16.66 7.00
CA TYR A 90 4.51 17.13 7.28
C TYR A 90 5.30 17.41 5.98
N PRO A 91 4.91 18.43 5.18
CA PRO A 91 5.56 18.73 3.91
C PRO A 91 7.04 19.13 4.04
N ASP A 92 7.44 19.81 5.14
CA ASP A 92 8.84 20.16 5.38
C ASP A 92 9.71 18.91 5.62
N LEU A 93 9.25 17.97 6.46
CA LEU A 93 9.94 16.69 6.66
C LEU A 93 10.04 15.91 5.34
N TYR A 94 8.93 15.81 4.59
CA TYR A 94 8.91 15.11 3.30
C TYR A 94 9.99 15.63 2.34
N ASN A 95 10.18 16.94 2.25
CA ASN A 95 11.16 17.56 1.36
C ASN A 95 12.62 17.31 1.77
N ARG A 96 12.84 16.95 3.04
CA ARG A 96 14.18 16.67 3.61
C ARG A 96 14.54 15.19 3.58
N LEU A 97 13.58 14.32 3.27
CA LEU A 97 13.81 12.89 3.19
C LEU A 97 14.69 12.53 1.98
N GLY A 98 15.62 11.64 2.21
CA GLY A 98 16.40 10.94 1.20
C GLY A 98 16.56 9.47 1.57
N SER A 99 17.42 8.75 0.85
CA SER A 99 17.70 7.35 1.13
C SER A 99 19.17 7.00 0.92
N ALA A 100 19.69 6.12 1.79
CA ALA A 100 20.98 5.45 1.60
C ALA A 100 20.88 4.17 0.76
N GLY A 101 19.70 3.88 0.21
CA GLY A 101 19.47 2.81 -0.76
C GLY A 101 18.37 1.83 -0.33
N MET A 102 17.71 1.27 -1.33
CA MET A 102 16.69 0.23 -1.16
C MET A 102 17.20 -1.14 -1.65
N LEU A 103 17.85 -1.21 -2.81
CA LEU A 103 18.45 -2.43 -3.34
C LEU A 103 19.96 -2.47 -3.13
N CYS A 104 20.42 -3.49 -2.42
CA CYS A 104 21.83 -3.83 -2.33
C CYS A 104 22.00 -5.33 -2.09
N CYS A 105 22.36 -6.09 -3.12
CA CYS A 105 22.47 -7.54 -3.00
C CYS A 105 23.78 -7.96 -2.33
N ARG A 106 23.69 -8.31 -1.04
CA ARG A 106 24.82 -8.74 -0.23
C ARG A 106 24.39 -9.57 0.98
N ALA A 107 25.36 -10.29 1.54
CA ALA A 107 25.32 -10.86 2.87
C ALA A 107 25.24 -9.76 3.94
N VAL A 108 24.62 -10.09 5.08
CA VAL A 108 24.77 -9.30 6.31
C VAL A 108 26.24 -9.33 6.70
N ARG A 109 26.81 -8.18 7.10
CA ARG A 109 28.20 -8.09 7.50
C ARG A 109 28.46 -9.04 8.69
N GLY A 110 29.51 -9.86 8.59
CA GLY A 110 29.84 -10.85 9.61
C GLY A 110 28.97 -12.12 9.59
N SER A 111 28.04 -12.26 8.63
CA SER A 111 27.29 -13.49 8.45
C SER A 111 27.90 -14.37 7.35
N SER A 112 27.92 -15.68 7.58
CA SER A 112 28.27 -16.71 6.59
C SER A 112 27.05 -17.36 5.92
N SER A 113 25.84 -17.03 6.35
CA SER A 113 24.60 -17.70 5.91
C SER A 113 23.40 -16.79 5.68
N ARG A 114 23.49 -15.50 6.05
CA ARG A 114 22.38 -14.54 5.96
C ARG A 114 22.64 -13.42 4.95
N TYR A 115 21.69 -13.23 4.05
CA TYR A 115 21.51 -12.05 3.20
C TYR A 115 20.81 -10.93 3.97
N SER A 116 21.10 -9.69 3.58
CA SER A 116 20.31 -8.54 4.02
C SER A 116 18.97 -8.49 3.28
N ASN A 117 17.91 -7.96 3.88
CA ASN A 117 16.63 -7.77 3.19
C ASN A 117 16.69 -6.72 2.06
N HIS A 118 17.70 -5.83 2.07
CA HIS A 118 18.07 -5.03 0.90
C HIS A 118 18.43 -5.87 -0.32
N ALA A 119 18.84 -7.13 -0.15
CA ALA A 119 19.23 -7.99 -1.27
C ALA A 119 18.05 -8.38 -2.17
N TRP A 120 16.84 -8.37 -1.63
CA TRP A 120 15.61 -8.54 -2.40
C TRP A 120 14.97 -7.22 -2.81
N GLY A 121 15.55 -6.07 -2.43
CA GLY A 121 14.94 -4.75 -2.60
C GLY A 121 13.67 -4.57 -1.77
N ALA A 122 13.55 -5.30 -0.65
CA ALA A 122 12.39 -5.27 0.25
C ALA A 122 12.60 -4.36 1.47
N ALA A 123 13.77 -3.73 1.57
CA ALA A 123 14.13 -2.83 2.67
C ALA A 123 14.72 -1.52 2.15
N ILE A 124 14.67 -0.46 2.94
CA ILE A 124 15.16 0.87 2.64
C ILE A 124 15.78 1.52 3.88
N ASP A 125 16.91 2.18 3.68
CA ASP A 125 17.52 3.03 4.69
C ASP A 125 17.22 4.50 4.35
N PHE A 126 16.67 5.26 5.29
CA PHE A 126 16.35 6.68 5.13
C PHE A 126 17.46 7.60 5.61
N THR A 127 17.54 8.76 4.98
CA THR A 127 18.31 9.92 5.47
C THR A 127 17.38 11.10 5.66
N ILE A 128 17.71 11.99 6.60
CA ILE A 128 17.09 13.32 6.72
C ILE A 128 18.19 14.35 6.56
N ASP A 129 18.01 15.31 5.65
CA ASP A 129 19.05 16.30 5.27
C ASP A 129 20.38 15.61 4.90
N GLY A 130 20.29 14.44 4.24
CA GLY A 130 21.45 13.62 3.86
C GLY A 130 22.15 12.88 5.01
N LYS A 131 21.62 12.94 6.24
CA LYS A 131 22.22 12.30 7.43
C LYS A 131 21.48 11.03 7.81
N LEU A 132 22.24 9.97 8.11
CA LEU A 132 21.73 8.73 8.68
C LEU A 132 21.56 8.86 10.20
N SER A 133 20.59 8.14 10.75
CA SER A 133 20.46 8.00 12.21
C SER A 133 21.54 7.04 12.73
N PRO A 134 22.21 7.36 13.86
CA PRO A 134 23.11 6.42 14.55
C PRO A 134 22.40 5.14 14.95
N ARG A 135 23.17 4.09 15.25
CA ARG A 135 22.67 2.76 15.60
C ARG A 135 23.07 2.38 17.02
N GLY A 136 22.18 1.71 17.74
CA GLY A 136 22.49 1.04 19.01
C GLY A 136 22.69 2.00 20.18
N ASP A 137 22.18 3.22 20.06
CA ASP A 137 22.24 4.25 21.10
C ASP A 137 20.89 4.48 21.78
N GLY A 138 19.85 3.71 21.43
CA GLY A 138 18.51 3.83 22.00
C GLY A 138 17.77 5.06 21.48
N LYS A 139 18.25 5.69 20.41
CA LYS A 139 17.71 6.94 19.86
C LYS A 139 17.44 6.83 18.38
N THR A 140 16.70 7.81 17.88
CA THR A 140 16.44 7.99 16.45
C THR A 140 16.33 9.47 16.12
N GLN A 141 16.53 9.82 14.85
CA GLN A 141 16.16 11.15 14.37
C GLN A 141 14.65 11.38 14.55
N ARG A 142 14.26 12.54 15.07
CA ARG A 142 12.86 12.95 15.28
C ARG A 142 11.99 12.69 14.05
N GLY A 143 12.49 13.02 12.86
CA GLY A 143 11.72 12.81 11.64
C GLY A 143 11.48 11.34 11.28
N LEU A 144 12.36 10.41 11.68
CA LEU A 144 12.14 8.97 11.47
C LEU A 144 11.06 8.44 12.43
N LEU A 145 11.02 8.96 13.66
CA LEU A 145 9.92 8.69 14.59
C LEU A 145 8.59 9.23 14.06
N THR A 146 8.58 10.43 13.46
CA THR A 146 7.40 11.00 12.81
C THR A 146 6.98 10.22 11.55
N LEU A 147 7.93 9.69 10.79
CA LEU A 147 7.68 8.88 9.58
C LEU A 147 7.08 7.50 9.91
N TYR A 148 7.45 6.93 11.06
CA TYR A 148 7.14 5.54 11.41
C TYR A 148 5.64 5.15 11.27
N PRO A 149 4.66 5.91 11.78
CA PRO A 149 3.24 5.53 11.66
C PRO A 149 2.79 5.38 10.20
N TYR A 150 3.25 6.26 9.30
CA TYR A 150 2.94 6.16 7.87
C TYR A 150 3.55 4.90 7.26
N MET A 151 4.80 4.61 7.57
CA MET A 151 5.47 3.40 7.09
C MET A 151 4.80 2.12 7.63
N SER A 152 4.43 2.13 8.92
CA SER A 152 3.76 1.01 9.59
C SER A 152 2.36 0.77 9.02
N GLU A 153 1.55 1.80 8.83
CA GLU A 153 0.28 1.68 8.10
C GLU A 153 0.51 1.10 6.69
N GLN A 154 1.70 1.39 6.13
CA GLN A 154 2.12 0.79 4.88
C GLN A 154 2.65 -0.65 4.96
N GLY A 155 2.55 -1.34 6.09
CA GLY A 155 3.01 -2.71 6.25
C GLY A 155 4.53 -2.85 6.35
N PHE A 156 5.25 -1.75 6.59
CA PHE A 156 6.69 -1.80 6.89
C PHE A 156 6.92 -2.07 8.37
N PHE A 157 7.86 -2.96 8.65
CA PHE A 157 8.53 -3.10 9.92
C PHE A 157 9.67 -2.09 10.05
N TRP A 158 9.83 -1.49 11.23
CA TRP A 158 10.87 -0.52 11.51
C TRP A 158 12.05 -1.17 12.25
N GLY A 159 13.26 -1.02 11.71
CA GLY A 159 14.50 -1.56 12.27
C GLY A 159 14.89 -0.99 13.64
N ALA A 160 14.28 0.11 14.07
CA ALA A 160 14.37 0.56 15.46
C ALA A 160 13.78 -0.47 16.45
N GLY A 161 12.84 -1.32 16.01
CA GLY A 161 12.25 -2.38 16.81
C GLY A 161 13.12 -3.64 16.96
N PHE A 162 14.32 -3.67 16.36
CA PHE A 162 15.28 -4.75 16.61
C PHE A 162 15.80 -4.70 18.05
N ARG A 163 16.26 -5.84 18.57
CA ARG A 163 16.93 -5.90 19.89
C ARG A 163 18.09 -4.91 19.93
N ALA A 164 18.35 -4.26 21.07
CA ALA A 164 19.32 -3.17 21.23
C ALA A 164 20.65 -3.35 20.46
N LYS A 165 21.28 -4.54 20.50
CA LYS A 165 22.53 -4.83 19.76
C LYS A 165 22.43 -4.79 18.22
N TYR A 166 21.22 -4.77 17.66
CA TYR A 166 20.90 -4.79 16.24
C TYR A 166 20.00 -3.63 15.82
N GLU A 167 19.71 -2.72 16.73
CA GLU A 167 18.93 -1.51 16.48
C GLU A 167 19.44 -0.80 15.20
N ASP A 168 18.51 -0.47 14.31
CA ASP A 168 18.80 0.15 13.03
C ASP A 168 17.70 1.16 12.68
N PRO A 169 17.72 2.36 13.30
CA PRO A 169 16.58 3.27 13.25
C PRO A 169 16.37 3.93 11.87
N MET A 170 17.40 3.94 11.02
CA MET A 170 17.26 4.36 9.62
C MET A 170 16.59 3.32 8.73
N HIS A 171 16.53 2.06 9.17
CA HIS A 171 16.13 0.91 8.37
C HIS A 171 14.63 0.64 8.45
N PHE A 172 13.97 0.44 7.32
CA PHE A 172 12.60 -0.04 7.22
C PHE A 172 12.53 -1.18 6.22
N GLU A 173 11.72 -2.19 6.50
CA GLU A 173 11.53 -3.33 5.58
C GLU A 173 10.07 -3.71 5.48
N ILE A 174 9.64 -4.28 4.35
CA ILE A 174 8.32 -4.90 4.28
C ILE A 174 8.22 -5.97 5.36
N SER A 175 7.13 -5.99 6.11
CA SER A 175 6.91 -6.97 7.16
C SER A 175 6.73 -8.40 6.64
N GLU A 176 7.04 -9.38 7.48
CA GLU A 176 6.77 -10.79 7.20
C GLU A 176 5.31 -11.04 6.80
N GLN A 177 4.38 -10.42 7.53
CA GLN A 177 2.94 -10.51 7.30
C GLN A 177 2.57 -10.02 5.89
N THR A 178 3.09 -8.85 5.51
CA THR A 178 2.81 -8.24 4.21
C THR A 178 3.38 -9.09 3.07
N MET A 179 4.61 -9.59 3.20
CA MET A 179 5.24 -10.43 2.17
C MET A 179 4.48 -11.75 1.98
N ARG A 180 4.10 -12.43 3.08
CA ARG A 180 3.31 -13.67 3.02
C ARG A 180 1.93 -13.45 2.43
N GLN A 181 1.28 -12.33 2.79
CA GLN A 181 0.00 -11.97 2.20
C GLN A 181 0.13 -11.85 0.68
N TRP A 182 1.11 -11.07 0.19
CA TRP A 182 1.32 -10.90 -1.25
C TRP A 182 1.62 -12.20 -2.00
N ALA A 183 2.32 -13.14 -1.34
CA ALA A 183 2.61 -14.44 -1.91
C ALA A 183 1.37 -15.34 -1.98
N SER A 184 0.53 -15.29 -0.95
CA SER A 184 -0.70 -16.09 -0.84
C SER A 184 -1.79 -15.63 -1.81
N ASP A 185 -2.02 -14.31 -1.91
CA ASP A 185 -3.11 -13.74 -2.71
C ASP A 185 -2.72 -13.49 -4.18
N GLY A 186 -1.45 -13.70 -4.54
CA GLY A 186 -0.91 -13.51 -5.88
C GLY A 186 -0.81 -12.04 -6.31
N THR A 187 -0.80 -11.10 -5.36
CA THR A 187 -0.60 -9.68 -5.63
C THR A 187 0.87 -9.33 -5.87
N LEU A 188 1.81 -10.16 -5.42
CA LEU A 188 3.24 -9.99 -5.66
C LEU A 188 3.54 -9.61 -7.13
N GLY A 189 3.99 -8.36 -7.35
CA GLY A 189 4.39 -7.83 -8.65
C GLY A 189 3.30 -7.14 -9.46
N GLN A 190 2.12 -6.93 -8.90
CA GLN A 190 1.09 -6.06 -9.48
C GLN A 190 1.43 -4.59 -9.18
N GLU A 191 1.13 -3.66 -10.10
CA GLU A 191 1.51 -2.24 -9.95
C GLU A 191 0.66 -1.48 -8.90
N ASN A 192 -0.23 -2.16 -8.16
CA ASN A 192 -1.26 -1.55 -7.30
C ASN A 192 -1.12 -1.85 -5.79
N ASP A 193 0.06 -2.27 -5.33
CA ASP A 193 0.21 -2.93 -4.02
C ASP A 193 0.45 -2.01 -2.82
N GLY A 194 -0.14 -0.81 -2.80
CA GLY A 194 -0.35 -0.06 -1.56
C GLY A 194 -1.18 -0.89 -0.56
N PRO A 195 -0.96 -0.80 0.76
CA PRO A 195 -1.86 -1.39 1.75
C PRO A 195 -3.26 -0.82 1.60
N GLY A 196 -4.20 -1.73 1.70
CA GLY A 196 -5.49 -1.41 2.26
C GLY A 196 -5.27 -0.98 3.70
N VAL A 197 -5.72 0.24 4.00
CA VAL A 197 -6.40 0.48 5.26
C VAL A 197 -7.67 -0.37 5.28
N ASP A 198 -7.94 -0.93 6.45
CA ASP A 198 -8.73 -2.11 6.72
C ASP A 198 -10.14 -2.19 6.10
N ASP A 199 -10.55 -3.42 5.77
CA ASP A 199 -11.91 -3.87 5.41
C ASP A 199 -12.56 -3.18 4.18
N CYS A 200 -11.81 -2.35 3.45
CA CYS A 200 -12.26 -1.64 2.25
C CYS A 200 -11.41 -1.93 1.00
N ALA A 201 -10.60 -3.00 1.02
CA ALA A 201 -9.80 -3.40 -0.13
C ALA A 201 -10.72 -3.58 -1.35
N TRP A 202 -10.57 -2.66 -2.31
CA TRP A 202 -11.24 -2.72 -3.60
C TRP A 202 -10.99 -4.11 -4.21
N PRO A 203 -12.02 -4.94 -4.39
CA PRO A 203 -11.81 -6.33 -4.76
C PRO A 203 -11.22 -6.42 -6.16
N LEU A 204 -10.18 -7.24 -6.34
CA LEU A 204 -9.65 -7.52 -7.67
C LEU A 204 -10.68 -8.35 -8.47
N LEU A 205 -11.24 -7.76 -9.52
CA LEU A 205 -12.19 -8.45 -10.40
C LEU A 205 -11.54 -8.75 -11.75
N LYS A 206 -11.70 -9.98 -12.22
CA LYS A 206 -11.22 -10.41 -13.53
C LYS A 206 -12.16 -11.45 -14.14
N ARG A 207 -12.17 -11.52 -15.47
CA ARG A 207 -12.98 -12.48 -16.24
C ARG A 207 -12.73 -13.92 -15.78
N GLY A 208 -13.79 -14.71 -15.68
CA GLY A 208 -13.74 -16.13 -15.33
C GLY A 208 -13.62 -16.43 -13.83
N LYS A 209 -13.45 -15.41 -12.96
CA LYS A 209 -13.53 -15.58 -11.51
C LYS A 209 -14.86 -15.03 -10.99
N ALA A 210 -15.67 -15.89 -10.40
CA ALA A 210 -16.90 -15.46 -9.75
C ALA A 210 -16.57 -14.54 -8.56
N ASN A 211 -17.25 -13.40 -8.48
CA ASN A 211 -17.09 -12.47 -7.37
C ASN A 211 -18.41 -11.72 -7.14
N PRO A 212 -18.93 -11.65 -5.90
CA PRO A 212 -20.21 -11.00 -5.62
C PRO A 212 -20.21 -9.49 -5.93
N ASN A 213 -19.04 -8.85 -5.99
CA ASN A 213 -18.89 -7.43 -6.33
C ASN A 213 -19.06 -7.13 -7.83
N ASN A 214 -19.14 -8.15 -8.70
CA ASN A 214 -19.35 -7.97 -10.13
C ASN A 214 -20.65 -7.22 -10.46
N HIS A 215 -21.69 -7.35 -9.62
CA HIS A 215 -22.93 -6.57 -9.78
C HIS A 215 -22.68 -5.07 -9.62
N ALA A 216 -21.95 -4.68 -8.57
CA ALA A 216 -21.61 -3.28 -8.33
C ALA A 216 -20.73 -2.72 -9.46
N LEU A 217 -19.77 -3.50 -9.96
CA LEU A 217 -18.99 -3.13 -11.14
C LEU A 217 -19.87 -2.84 -12.37
N GLN A 218 -20.79 -3.75 -12.70
CA GLN A 218 -21.66 -3.60 -13.88
C GLN A 218 -22.59 -2.39 -13.74
N TYR A 219 -23.12 -2.13 -12.52
CA TYR A 219 -23.89 -0.92 -12.24
C TYR A 219 -23.09 0.37 -12.49
N LEU A 220 -21.85 0.43 -12.01
CA LEU A 220 -21.00 1.61 -12.22
C LEU A 220 -20.61 1.79 -13.69
N LEU A 221 -20.22 0.71 -14.38
CA LEU A 221 -19.93 0.79 -15.82
C LEU A 221 -21.14 1.26 -16.62
N LYS A 222 -22.35 0.80 -16.25
CA LYS A 222 -23.60 1.23 -16.87
C LYS A 222 -23.89 2.70 -16.61
N TYR A 223 -23.67 3.16 -15.38
CA TYR A 223 -23.79 4.57 -15.01
C TYR A 223 -22.87 5.48 -15.85
N HIS A 224 -21.62 5.05 -16.08
CA HIS A 224 -20.68 5.80 -16.92
C HIS A 224 -20.89 5.60 -18.44
N GLY A 225 -21.91 4.85 -18.85
CA GLY A 225 -22.23 4.61 -20.27
C GLY A 225 -21.36 3.56 -20.97
N TRP A 226 -20.51 2.82 -20.24
CA TRP A 226 -19.60 1.82 -20.82
C TRP A 226 -20.17 0.40 -20.83
N TYR A 227 -21.32 0.14 -20.20
CA TYR A 227 -21.95 -1.19 -20.16
C TYR A 227 -23.45 -1.13 -20.49
N SER A 228 -23.83 -1.68 -21.64
CA SER A 228 -25.22 -1.66 -22.12
C SER A 228 -26.05 -2.89 -21.71
N SER A 229 -25.40 -4.00 -21.35
CA SER A 229 -26.06 -5.27 -21.05
C SER A 229 -26.82 -5.26 -19.71
N LYS A 230 -27.60 -6.32 -19.47
CA LYS A 230 -28.24 -6.56 -18.17
C LYS A 230 -27.17 -6.78 -17.10
N VAL A 231 -27.42 -6.26 -15.90
CA VAL A 231 -26.61 -6.54 -14.72
C VAL A 231 -26.97 -7.92 -14.19
N ASP A 232 -26.02 -8.85 -14.24
CA ASP A 232 -26.17 -10.27 -13.91
C ASP A 232 -25.09 -10.79 -12.94
N GLY A 233 -24.10 -9.95 -12.61
CA GLY A 233 -22.96 -10.32 -11.78
C GLY A 233 -21.94 -11.23 -12.46
N ILE A 234 -22.07 -11.50 -13.76
CA ILE A 234 -21.16 -12.36 -14.50
C ILE A 234 -20.07 -11.48 -15.12
N PHE A 235 -18.83 -11.69 -14.68
CA PHE A 235 -17.67 -11.08 -15.34
C PHE A 235 -17.32 -11.90 -16.61
N GLY A 236 -18.18 -11.81 -17.62
CA GLY A 236 -18.01 -12.43 -18.93
C GLY A 236 -17.24 -11.54 -19.92
N SER A 237 -17.26 -11.91 -21.20
CA SER A 237 -16.61 -11.15 -22.28
C SER A 237 -17.12 -9.71 -22.38
N LYS A 238 -18.43 -9.50 -22.26
CA LYS A 238 -19.05 -8.16 -22.33
C LYS A 238 -18.57 -7.25 -21.20
N THR A 239 -18.54 -7.74 -19.96
CA THR A 239 -18.03 -7.01 -18.79
C THR A 239 -16.55 -6.68 -18.98
N HIS A 240 -15.74 -7.65 -19.43
CA HIS A 240 -14.32 -7.44 -19.70
C HIS A 240 -14.06 -6.36 -20.74
N SER A 241 -14.70 -6.43 -21.91
CA SER A 241 -14.55 -5.41 -22.95
C SER A 241 -14.93 -4.02 -22.45
N SER A 242 -15.97 -3.92 -21.64
CA SER A 242 -16.44 -2.65 -21.06
C SER A 242 -15.42 -2.07 -20.07
N VAL A 243 -14.80 -2.92 -19.23
CA VAL A 243 -13.72 -2.51 -18.33
C VAL A 243 -12.52 -2.00 -19.13
N SER A 244 -12.06 -2.76 -20.13
CA SER A 244 -10.90 -2.35 -20.95
C SER A 244 -11.14 -1.02 -21.69
N LEU A 245 -12.36 -0.80 -22.20
CA LEU A 245 -12.73 0.47 -22.84
C LEU A 245 -12.76 1.63 -21.84
N PHE A 246 -13.39 1.44 -20.69
CA PHE A 246 -13.40 2.42 -19.60
C PHE A 246 -11.98 2.77 -19.16
N GLN A 247 -11.13 1.77 -18.91
CA GLN A 247 -9.73 1.97 -18.52
C GLN A 247 -8.98 2.80 -19.56
N ARG A 248 -9.10 2.45 -20.84
CA ARG A 248 -8.50 3.22 -21.93
C ARG A 248 -8.97 4.67 -21.93
N ALA A 249 -10.28 4.91 -21.78
CA ALA A 249 -10.85 6.25 -21.75
C ALA A 249 -10.41 7.07 -20.53
N LYS A 250 -10.03 6.42 -19.43
CA LYS A 250 -9.52 7.05 -18.20
C LYS A 250 -7.99 7.11 -18.12
N GLY A 251 -7.27 6.74 -19.19
CA GLY A 251 -5.80 6.74 -19.20
C GLY A 251 -5.16 5.67 -18.30
N LEU A 252 -5.89 4.60 -17.99
CA LEU A 252 -5.42 3.46 -17.21
C LEU A 252 -4.90 2.35 -18.14
N THR A 253 -4.12 1.41 -17.59
CA THR A 253 -3.78 0.16 -18.28
C THR A 253 -5.06 -0.60 -18.63
N ALA A 254 -5.32 -0.78 -19.93
CA ALA A 254 -6.55 -1.38 -20.47
C ALA A 254 -6.51 -2.93 -20.47
N ASP A 255 -6.22 -3.52 -19.31
CA ASP A 255 -6.03 -4.96 -19.13
C ASP A 255 -7.33 -5.74 -18.85
N GLY A 256 -8.46 -5.05 -18.66
CA GLY A 256 -9.74 -5.68 -18.33
C GLY A 256 -9.81 -6.22 -16.89
N ILE A 257 -8.85 -5.86 -16.03
CA ILE A 257 -8.77 -6.24 -14.62
C ILE A 257 -9.13 -5.04 -13.74
N VAL A 258 -10.15 -5.20 -12.90
CA VAL A 258 -10.63 -4.12 -12.03
C VAL A 258 -9.86 -4.16 -10.71
N GLY A 259 -8.78 -3.37 -10.65
CA GLY A 259 -8.03 -3.06 -9.42
C GLY A 259 -8.42 -1.70 -8.82
N LYS A 260 -7.73 -1.31 -7.74
CA LYS A 260 -7.97 -0.05 -6.99
C LYS A 260 -8.17 1.17 -7.89
N ASN A 261 -7.27 1.42 -8.85
CA ASN A 261 -7.35 2.59 -9.73
C ASN A 261 -8.59 2.57 -10.63
N THR A 262 -9.01 1.39 -11.07
CA THR A 262 -10.25 1.25 -11.85
C THR A 262 -11.45 1.55 -10.97
N TRP A 263 -11.49 1.01 -9.74
CA TRP A 263 -12.56 1.31 -8.78
C TRP A 263 -12.65 2.78 -8.40
N VAL A 264 -11.53 3.43 -8.08
CA VAL A 264 -11.48 4.86 -7.76
C VAL A 264 -12.03 5.70 -8.92
N ASN A 265 -11.66 5.37 -10.16
CA ASN A 265 -12.19 6.06 -11.33
C ASN A 265 -13.69 5.78 -11.59
N LEU A 266 -14.17 4.57 -11.26
CA LEU A 266 -15.59 4.21 -11.39
C LEU A 266 -16.48 4.94 -10.39
N TRP A 267 -15.99 5.22 -9.18
CA TRP A 267 -16.73 6.04 -8.22
C TRP A 267 -16.55 7.53 -8.49
N GLY A 268 -15.37 7.93 -8.95
CA GLY A 268 -15.03 9.33 -9.20
C GLY A 268 -15.10 10.18 -7.93
N ASN A 269 -15.22 11.49 -8.09
CA ASN A 269 -15.36 12.44 -6.98
C ASN A 269 -16.84 12.73 -6.64
N GLN A 270 -17.72 11.74 -6.78
CA GLN A 270 -19.15 11.93 -6.63
C GLN A 270 -19.56 11.86 -5.16
N THR A 271 -20.07 12.96 -4.64
CA THR A 271 -20.81 12.96 -3.37
C THR A 271 -22.23 12.50 -3.65
N LEU A 272 -22.58 11.32 -3.13
CA LEU A 272 -23.94 10.78 -3.23
C LEU A 272 -24.68 11.04 -1.93
N GLY A 273 -25.81 11.74 -2.04
CA GLY A 273 -26.65 12.11 -0.90
C GLY A 273 -28.12 11.88 -1.16
N SER A 274 -28.95 12.33 -0.22
CA SER A 274 -30.41 12.23 -0.33
C SER A 274 -30.93 12.81 -1.64
N GLY A 275 -31.76 12.03 -2.33
CA GLY A 275 -32.35 12.43 -3.62
C GLY A 275 -31.54 12.01 -4.85
N ALA A 276 -30.31 11.48 -4.69
CA ALA A 276 -29.57 10.87 -5.79
C ALA A 276 -30.33 9.64 -6.33
N LYS A 277 -30.26 9.43 -7.66
CA LYS A 277 -30.96 8.33 -8.35
C LYS A 277 -30.11 7.69 -9.43
N GLY A 278 -30.27 6.38 -9.61
CA GLY A 278 -29.76 5.65 -10.78
C GLY A 278 -28.84 4.48 -10.45
N GLU A 279 -28.08 4.01 -11.44
CA GLU A 279 -27.28 2.79 -11.35
C GLU A 279 -26.15 2.89 -10.31
N HIS A 280 -25.53 4.06 -10.15
CA HIS A 280 -24.52 4.28 -9.10
C HIS A 280 -25.10 4.15 -7.68
N VAL A 281 -26.38 4.51 -7.47
CA VAL A 281 -27.07 4.26 -6.20
C VAL A 281 -27.32 2.77 -6.00
N LYS A 282 -27.72 2.03 -7.04
CA LYS A 282 -27.85 0.56 -6.98
C LYS A 282 -26.52 -0.11 -6.65
N ALA A 283 -25.39 0.43 -7.12
CA ALA A 283 -24.07 -0.06 -6.77
C ALA A 283 -23.80 0.06 -5.26
N ILE A 284 -24.11 1.22 -4.64
CA ILE A 284 -23.97 1.39 -3.18
C ILE A 284 -24.92 0.49 -2.42
N GLN A 285 -26.20 0.43 -2.80
CA GLN A 285 -27.19 -0.44 -2.17
C GLN A 285 -26.74 -1.92 -2.21
N LYS A 286 -26.20 -2.37 -3.35
CA LYS A 286 -25.65 -3.73 -3.50
C LYS A 286 -24.46 -3.96 -2.56
N LEU A 287 -23.54 -3.00 -2.47
CA LEU A 287 -22.35 -3.13 -1.61
C LEU A 287 -22.71 -3.11 -0.12
N LEU A 288 -23.60 -2.23 0.31
CA LEU A 288 -24.08 -2.18 1.70
C LEU A 288 -24.81 -3.48 2.07
N ASN A 289 -25.63 -4.03 1.18
CA ASN A 289 -26.24 -5.33 1.41
C ASN A 289 -25.19 -6.45 1.49
N LEU A 290 -24.20 -6.45 0.61
CA LEU A 290 -23.16 -7.48 0.58
C LEU A 290 -22.23 -7.42 1.80
N LYS A 291 -21.89 -6.22 2.27
CA LYS A 291 -20.82 -6.01 3.26
C LYS A 291 -21.33 -5.77 4.67
N ARG A 292 -22.58 -5.34 4.82
CA ARG A 292 -23.18 -4.91 6.08
C ARG A 292 -24.58 -5.50 6.30
N SER A 293 -25.04 -6.38 5.41
CA SER A 293 -26.36 -7.01 5.49
C SER A 293 -27.49 -5.99 5.68
N ALA A 294 -27.37 -4.82 5.01
CA ALA A 294 -28.23 -3.67 5.24
C ALA A 294 -29.71 -3.84 4.84
N GLY A 295 -30.06 -4.92 4.13
CA GLY A 295 -31.44 -5.24 3.76
C GLY A 295 -32.11 -4.23 2.84
N LEU A 296 -31.33 -3.46 2.08
CA LEU A 296 -31.81 -2.42 1.17
C LEU A 296 -32.45 -3.01 -0.09
N LYS A 297 -33.48 -2.36 -0.62
CA LYS A 297 -33.95 -2.61 -1.98
C LYS A 297 -32.96 -1.99 -2.97
N LEU A 298 -32.69 -2.68 -4.08
CA LEU A 298 -31.86 -2.15 -5.17
C LEU A 298 -32.74 -1.33 -6.15
N ASP A 299 -33.45 -0.35 -5.63
CA ASP A 299 -34.34 0.51 -6.42
C ASP A 299 -33.59 1.64 -7.14
N GLY A 300 -32.36 1.93 -6.72
CA GLY A 300 -31.59 3.05 -7.25
C GLY A 300 -32.05 4.40 -6.73
N ASP A 301 -32.86 4.46 -5.67
CA ASP A 301 -33.23 5.69 -4.99
C ASP A 301 -32.42 5.85 -3.69
N PHE A 302 -31.69 6.96 -3.55
CA PHE A 302 -30.99 7.30 -2.31
C PHE A 302 -32.00 7.91 -1.32
N GLY A 303 -32.93 7.07 -0.88
CA GLY A 303 -33.94 7.41 0.11
C GLY A 303 -33.45 7.29 1.56
N PRO A 304 -34.33 7.49 2.55
CA PRO A 304 -33.98 7.49 3.96
C PRO A 304 -33.28 6.20 4.43
N LYS A 305 -33.70 5.03 3.95
CA LYS A 305 -33.07 3.74 4.33
C LYS A 305 -31.62 3.64 3.82
N THR A 306 -31.37 4.02 2.57
CA THR A 306 -30.02 4.07 1.99
C THR A 306 -29.15 5.05 2.78
N LYS A 307 -29.68 6.25 3.09
CA LYS A 307 -28.98 7.25 3.92
C LYS A 307 -28.61 6.68 5.29
N SER A 308 -29.56 6.07 6.00
CA SER A 308 -29.30 5.49 7.32
C SER A 308 -28.24 4.38 7.26
N ALA A 309 -28.24 3.55 6.22
CA ALA A 309 -27.22 2.52 6.04
C ALA A 309 -25.84 3.10 5.73
N VAL A 310 -25.77 4.20 4.95
CA VAL A 310 -24.52 4.92 4.69
C VAL A 310 -23.99 5.58 5.96
N ILE A 311 -24.84 6.29 6.72
CA ILE A 311 -24.46 6.90 8.00
C ILE A 311 -23.95 5.83 8.96
N LYS A 312 -24.68 4.71 9.10
CA LYS A 312 -24.25 3.59 9.94
C LYS A 312 -22.87 3.06 9.51
N PHE A 313 -22.65 2.91 8.21
CA PHE A 313 -21.36 2.47 7.69
C PHE A 313 -20.23 3.48 7.97
N GLN A 314 -20.51 4.79 7.88
CA GLN A 314 -19.54 5.86 8.15
C GLN A 314 -19.20 5.97 9.63
N THR A 315 -20.20 5.89 10.51
CA THR A 315 -20.02 5.99 11.97
C THR A 315 -19.30 4.76 12.53
N GLU A 316 -19.57 3.57 12.02
CA GLU A 316 -18.81 2.35 12.32
C GLU A 316 -17.33 2.43 11.92
N ARG A 317 -16.96 3.38 11.04
CA ARG A 317 -15.60 3.55 10.51
C ARG A 317 -14.84 4.79 10.97
N ARG A 318 -15.38 5.56 11.94
CA ARG A 318 -14.76 6.81 12.45
C ARG A 318 -14.39 7.82 11.36
N TYR A 319 -15.21 7.98 10.32
CA TYR A 319 -15.19 9.17 9.49
C TYR A 319 -16.30 10.10 9.99
N THR A 320 -15.99 11.01 10.89
CA THR A 320 -16.87 12.15 11.20
C THR A 320 -16.50 13.32 10.29
N ASP A 321 -17.54 14.00 9.82
CA ASP A 321 -17.58 15.03 8.78
C ASP A 321 -16.51 16.13 8.87
#